data_AF-A0A1H1AQJ6-F1
#
_entry.id   AF-A0A1H1AQJ6-F1
#
_cell.length_a   1.000
_cell.length_b   1.000
_cell.length_c   1.000
_cell.angle_alpha   90.00
_cell.angle_beta   90.00
_cell.angle_gamma   90.00
#
_symmetry.space_group_name_H-M   'P 1'
#
loop_
_entity.id
_entity.type
_entity.pdbx_description
1 polymer ?
#
loop_
_entity_poly.entity_id
_entity_poly.type
_entity_poly.pdbx_seq_one_letter_code
_entity_poly.pdbx_strand_id
1 'polypeptide(L)'
;MFNIFENNTKDFEFLLQSMGQQIYVDGLPYQAIISQQKSIKTKNDIFISTKEPLERGATVFYKGLHWLLQSPMVVPRVNSYKGLLTLAEHEITFNLKDLEDKNGLRPVKYLLKVPAVVSLTGDFTGNYSTGLGGDTLASEIHVFVTDNAKTRRVQALLQQGNEVQIVFGGFLYEALGVSTVSKGVLEITFKQTLLNDSVDLENGIAWQDEYFPDDWQDRIDDTMLQVYPNGILPVEELEVPEDDNGGWGSSGSWG
;
A
#
# COMPACT_ATOMS: atom_id res chain seq x y z
N MET A 1 2.79 -32.54 -41.15
CA MET A 1 1.88 -31.46 -41.60
C MET A 1 2.03 -30.34 -40.59
N PHE A 2 2.52 -29.17 -41.01
CA PHE A 2 2.80 -28.03 -40.12
C PHE A 2 1.52 -27.20 -39.99
N ASN A 3 1.00 -27.01 -38.78
CA ASN A 3 -0.20 -26.21 -38.54
C ASN A 3 0.19 -24.75 -38.33
N ILE A 4 -0.08 -23.90 -39.33
CA ILE A 4 0.24 -22.46 -39.29
C ILE A 4 -0.62 -21.66 -38.29
N PHE A 5 -1.63 -22.29 -37.69
CA PHE A 5 -2.49 -21.68 -36.67
C PHE A 5 -2.19 -22.19 -35.25
N GLU A 6 -1.26 -23.12 -35.09
CA GLU A 6 -0.72 -23.46 -33.77
C GLU A 6 0.25 -22.37 -33.33
N ASN A 7 -0.12 -21.63 -32.29
CA ASN A 7 0.75 -20.62 -31.70
C ASN A 7 2.04 -21.28 -31.20
N ASN A 8 3.17 -21.00 -31.84
CA ASN A 8 4.47 -21.49 -31.39
C ASN A 8 4.79 -20.93 -29.99
N THR A 9 4.76 -21.79 -28.97
CA THR A 9 5.04 -21.42 -27.57
C THR A 9 6.48 -20.97 -27.35
N LYS A 10 7.40 -21.32 -28.26
CA LYS A 10 8.82 -20.98 -28.15
C LYS A 10 9.14 -19.52 -28.42
N ASP A 11 8.28 -18.80 -29.14
CA ASP A 11 8.60 -17.43 -29.58
C ASP A 11 8.66 -16.47 -28.40
N PHE A 12 7.70 -16.55 -27.47
CA PHE A 12 7.72 -15.70 -26.27
C PHE A 12 8.83 -16.11 -25.29
N GLU A 13 9.09 -17.41 -25.12
CA GLU A 13 10.21 -17.88 -24.29
C GLU A 13 11.56 -17.37 -24.81
N PHE A 14 11.77 -17.40 -26.12
CA PHE A 14 12.96 -16.84 -26.75
C PHE A 14 13.09 -15.34 -26.52
N LEU A 15 11.98 -14.59 -26.65
CA LEU A 15 11.96 -13.15 -26.35
C LEU A 15 12.26 -12.88 -24.87
N LEU A 16 11.72 -13.68 -23.95
CA LEU A 16 11.96 -13.55 -22.52
C LEU A 16 13.42 -13.86 -22.16
N GLN A 17 14.02 -14.88 -22.79
CA GLN A 17 15.43 -15.20 -22.59
C GLN A 17 16.37 -14.13 -23.17
N SER A 18 15.99 -13.52 -24.30
CA SER A 18 16.86 -12.57 -25.01
C SER A 18 16.71 -11.13 -24.51
N MET A 19 15.50 -10.74 -24.09
CA MET A 19 15.14 -9.34 -23.75
C MET A 19 14.43 -9.22 -22.40
N GLY A 20 14.20 -10.33 -21.70
CA GLY A 20 13.59 -10.31 -20.38
C GLY A 20 14.51 -9.65 -19.37
N GLN A 21 13.88 -8.90 -18.47
CA GLN A 21 14.54 -8.14 -17.43
C GLN A 21 14.19 -8.77 -16.09
N GLN A 22 15.16 -8.75 -15.18
CA GLN A 22 14.93 -9.08 -13.79
C GLN A 22 14.08 -7.97 -13.16
N ILE A 23 12.96 -8.35 -12.60
CA ILE A 23 12.08 -7.51 -11.78
C ILE A 23 11.85 -8.22 -10.44
N TYR A 24 11.08 -7.59 -9.56
CA TYR A 24 10.56 -8.25 -8.37
C TYR A 24 9.05 -8.08 -8.31
N VAL A 25 8.32 -9.15 -8.07
CA VAL A 25 6.86 -9.15 -7.89
C VAL A 25 6.59 -9.53 -6.44
N ASP A 26 5.94 -8.64 -5.70
CA ASP A 26 5.68 -8.77 -4.26
C ASP A 26 6.96 -9.11 -3.47
N GLY A 27 8.05 -8.44 -3.85
CA GLY A 27 9.38 -8.60 -3.27
C GLY A 27 10.19 -9.80 -3.81
N LEU A 28 9.59 -10.72 -4.55
CA LEU A 28 10.25 -11.95 -5.02
C LEU A 28 10.82 -11.80 -6.44
N PRO A 29 11.98 -12.41 -6.75
CA PRO A 29 12.61 -12.28 -8.06
C PRO A 29 11.73 -12.90 -9.15
N TYR A 30 11.53 -12.15 -10.24
CA TYR A 30 10.73 -12.58 -11.39
C TYR A 30 11.34 -12.07 -12.70
N GLN A 31 11.09 -12.76 -13.82
CA GLN A 31 11.56 -12.34 -15.14
C GLN A 31 10.39 -11.89 -16.01
N ALA A 32 10.48 -10.68 -16.57
CA ALA A 32 9.43 -10.12 -17.41
C ALA A 32 9.99 -9.23 -18.52
N ILE A 33 9.19 -9.02 -19.57
CA ILE A 33 9.48 -7.99 -20.58
C ILE A 33 8.69 -6.74 -20.23
N ILE A 34 9.40 -5.62 -20.03
CA ILE A 34 8.80 -4.31 -19.79
C ILE A 34 8.83 -3.48 -21.08
N SER A 35 7.70 -2.87 -21.43
CA SER A 35 7.59 -2.00 -22.60
C SER A 35 6.84 -0.71 -22.28
N GLN A 36 7.23 0.39 -22.90
CA GLN A 36 6.60 1.70 -22.65
C GLN A 36 5.23 1.80 -23.34
N GLN A 37 4.30 2.48 -22.69
CA GLN A 37 3.06 2.91 -23.32
C GLN A 37 3.34 4.08 -24.27
N LYS A 38 3.12 3.89 -25.58
CA LYS A 38 3.31 4.94 -26.60
C LYS A 38 2.27 6.08 -26.56
N SER A 39 1.34 6.08 -25.60
CA SER A 39 0.24 7.04 -25.53
C SER A 39 0.57 8.22 -24.62
N ILE A 40 0.36 9.44 -25.12
CA ILE A 40 0.68 10.72 -24.48
C ILE A 40 -0.25 11.03 -23.28
N LYS A 41 -1.31 10.24 -23.08
CA LYS A 41 -2.37 10.51 -22.08
C LYS A 41 -2.11 9.97 -20.68
N THR A 42 -1.14 9.08 -20.50
CA THR A 42 -0.88 8.37 -19.24
C THR A 42 0.61 8.41 -18.98
N LYS A 43 1.10 9.50 -18.37
CA LYS A 43 2.55 9.73 -18.20
C LYS A 43 3.27 8.69 -17.34
N ASN A 44 2.52 7.87 -16.58
CA ASN A 44 3.05 7.02 -15.53
C ASN A 44 2.71 5.53 -15.70
N ASP A 45 2.30 5.11 -16.89
CA ASP A 45 1.93 3.71 -17.15
C ASP A 45 2.94 2.99 -18.06
N ILE A 46 3.23 1.74 -17.73
CA ILE A 46 4.06 0.84 -18.54
C ILE A 46 3.38 -0.52 -18.70
N PHE A 47 3.75 -1.27 -19.74
CA PHE A 47 3.28 -2.62 -19.95
C PHE A 47 4.28 -3.65 -19.44
N ILE A 48 3.75 -4.68 -18.77
CA ILE A 48 4.48 -5.88 -18.38
C ILE A 48 3.99 -7.06 -19.23
N SER A 49 4.91 -7.89 -19.69
CA SER A 49 4.60 -9.18 -20.32
C SER A 49 5.33 -10.32 -19.62
N THR A 50 4.61 -11.36 -19.22
CA THR A 50 5.11 -12.49 -18.44
C THR A 50 4.68 -13.83 -19.03
N LYS A 51 5.36 -14.90 -18.58
CA LYS A 51 5.03 -16.28 -18.96
C LYS A 51 3.83 -16.81 -18.19
N GLU A 52 3.72 -16.46 -16.92
CA GLU A 52 2.63 -16.86 -16.03
C GLU A 52 1.77 -15.64 -15.68
N PRO A 53 0.47 -15.83 -15.43
CA PRO A 53 -0.39 -14.71 -15.06
C PRO A 53 0.03 -14.15 -13.70
N LEU A 54 0.00 -12.83 -13.58
CA LEU A 54 0.12 -12.15 -12.29
C LEU A 54 -1.26 -11.68 -11.83
N GLU A 55 -1.46 -11.70 -10.52
CA GLU A 55 -2.69 -11.19 -9.92
C GLU A 55 -2.72 -9.68 -9.98
N ARG A 56 -3.88 -9.12 -10.32
CA ARG A 56 -4.10 -7.67 -10.28
C ARG A 56 -3.73 -7.16 -8.89
N GLY A 57 -3.11 -5.98 -8.84
CA GLY A 57 -2.62 -5.34 -7.63
C GLY A 57 -1.31 -5.89 -7.10
N ALA A 58 -0.69 -6.89 -7.74
CA ALA A 58 0.69 -7.24 -7.46
C ALA A 58 1.59 -6.00 -7.55
N THR A 59 2.50 -5.86 -6.58
CA THR A 59 3.50 -4.79 -6.55
C THR A 59 4.72 -5.24 -7.34
N VAL A 60 5.12 -4.45 -8.33
CA VAL A 60 6.30 -4.72 -9.15
C VAL A 60 7.38 -3.70 -8.84
N PHE A 61 8.56 -4.16 -8.43
CA PHE A 61 9.75 -3.31 -8.31
C PHE A 61 10.59 -3.41 -9.58
N TYR A 62 10.80 -2.26 -10.23
CA TYR A 62 11.56 -2.17 -11.47
C TYR A 62 12.21 -0.80 -11.61
N LYS A 63 13.51 -0.78 -11.93
CA LYS A 63 14.34 0.43 -12.07
C LYS A 63 14.30 1.36 -10.84
N GLY A 64 14.29 0.79 -9.65
CA GLY A 64 14.29 1.57 -8.40
C GLY A 64 12.94 2.18 -8.05
N LEU A 65 11.87 1.77 -8.73
CA LEU A 65 10.52 2.30 -8.56
C LEU A 65 9.52 1.18 -8.30
N HIS A 66 8.50 1.47 -7.49
CA HIS A 66 7.36 0.59 -7.25
C HIS A 66 6.25 0.87 -8.24
N TRP A 67 5.64 -0.19 -8.75
CA TRP A 67 4.56 -0.14 -9.72
C TRP A 67 3.43 -1.04 -9.27
N LEU A 68 2.19 -0.63 -9.49
CA LEU A 68 1.00 -1.39 -9.14
C LEU A 68 0.35 -1.97 -10.40
N LEU A 69 0.08 -3.28 -10.42
CA LEU A 69 -0.59 -3.92 -11.54
C LEU A 69 -2.08 -3.58 -11.59
N GLN A 70 -2.48 -2.70 -12.50
CA GLN A 70 -3.86 -2.21 -12.59
C GLN A 70 -4.78 -3.09 -13.43
N SER A 71 -4.24 -3.96 -14.30
CA SER A 71 -5.07 -4.79 -15.16
C SER A 71 -4.94 -6.28 -14.83
N PRO A 72 -6.05 -7.05 -14.85
CA PRO A 72 -5.98 -8.48 -14.62
C PRO A 72 -5.33 -9.20 -15.82
N MET A 73 -4.35 -10.07 -15.56
CA MET A 73 -3.60 -10.81 -16.57
C MET A 73 -4.24 -12.19 -16.83
N VAL A 74 -5.49 -12.22 -17.31
CA VAL A 74 -6.29 -13.48 -17.35
C VAL A 74 -6.18 -14.23 -18.67
N VAL A 75 -6.11 -13.52 -19.80
CA VAL A 75 -6.15 -14.13 -21.13
C VAL A 75 -4.77 -14.05 -21.78
N PRO A 76 -4.13 -15.19 -22.08
CA PRO A 76 -2.86 -15.20 -22.77
C PRO A 76 -3.05 -14.68 -24.21
N ARG A 77 -2.23 -13.70 -24.60
CA ARG A 77 -2.12 -13.21 -25.98
C ARG A 77 -0.83 -13.74 -26.58
N VAL A 78 -0.93 -14.62 -27.56
CA VAL A 78 0.24 -15.18 -28.26
C VAL A 78 1.23 -15.77 -27.25
N ASN A 79 0.74 -16.65 -26.37
CA ASN A 79 1.54 -17.34 -25.33
C ASN A 79 2.22 -16.42 -24.29
N SER A 80 1.74 -15.18 -24.14
CA SER A 80 2.19 -14.25 -23.11
C SER A 80 1.01 -13.65 -22.36
N TYR A 81 1.18 -13.39 -21.07
CA TYR A 81 0.24 -12.59 -20.31
C TYR A 81 0.70 -11.14 -20.34
N LYS A 82 -0.23 -10.20 -20.55
CA LYS A 82 0.07 -8.78 -20.61
C LYS A 82 -0.72 -8.00 -19.58
N GLY A 83 -0.03 -7.12 -18.88
CA GLY A 83 -0.58 -6.27 -17.85
C GLY A 83 -0.17 -4.80 -18.02
N LEU A 84 -0.98 -3.90 -17.45
CA LEU A 84 -0.71 -2.48 -17.30
C LEU A 84 -0.26 -2.21 -15.86
N LEU A 85 0.93 -1.67 -15.72
CA LEU A 85 1.50 -1.20 -14.47
C LEU A 85 1.36 0.33 -14.41
N THR A 86 0.92 0.84 -13.27
CA THR A 86 0.89 2.27 -12.95
C THR A 86 1.92 2.56 -11.87
N LEU A 87 2.68 3.64 -12.02
CA LEU A 87 3.68 4.04 -11.04
C LEU A 87 3.03 4.31 -9.67
N ALA A 88 3.52 3.66 -8.62
CA ALA A 88 3.19 3.97 -7.25
C ALA A 88 4.17 5.06 -6.77
N GLU A 89 3.84 6.32 -7.08
CA GLU A 89 4.70 7.50 -6.87
C GLU A 89 4.94 7.83 -5.41
N HIS A 90 4.12 7.30 -4.51
CA HIS A 90 4.08 7.69 -3.12
C HIS A 90 4.24 6.49 -2.21
N GLU A 91 4.81 6.76 -1.04
CA GLU A 91 4.83 5.83 0.08
C GLU A 91 3.88 6.38 1.13
N ILE A 92 2.95 5.57 1.60
CA ILE A 92 1.97 5.93 2.62
C ILE A 92 2.23 5.08 3.86
N THR A 93 2.27 5.74 5.01
CA THR A 93 2.41 5.08 6.32
C THR A 93 1.07 5.06 7.01
N PHE A 94 0.55 3.87 7.31
CA PHE A 94 -0.62 3.68 8.15
C PHE A 94 -0.18 3.37 9.58
N ASN A 95 -0.72 4.11 10.54
CA ASN A 95 -0.55 3.78 11.94
C ASN A 95 -1.64 2.78 12.37
N LEU A 96 -1.22 1.55 12.70
CA LEU A 96 -2.10 0.45 13.08
C LEU A 96 -1.91 0.04 14.55
N LYS A 97 -1.39 0.93 15.40
CA LYS A 97 -1.04 0.66 16.81
C LYS A 97 -2.19 0.02 17.59
N ASP A 98 -3.40 0.49 17.36
CA ASP A 98 -4.60 0.07 18.08
C ASP A 98 -5.34 -1.11 17.42
N LEU A 99 -4.73 -1.73 16.42
CA LEU A 99 -5.28 -2.93 15.80
C LEU A 99 -5.06 -4.14 16.69
N GLU A 100 -6.16 -4.76 17.09
CA GLU A 100 -6.13 -6.01 17.85
C GLU A 100 -6.62 -7.20 17.02
N ASP A 101 -5.96 -8.34 17.16
CA ASP A 101 -6.45 -9.60 16.60
C ASP A 101 -7.58 -10.19 17.47
N LYS A 102 -8.16 -11.31 17.04
CA LYS A 102 -9.23 -12.00 17.78
C LYS A 102 -8.85 -12.47 19.19
N ASN A 103 -7.56 -12.50 19.52
CA ASN A 103 -7.03 -12.90 20.82
C ASN A 103 -6.54 -11.68 21.62
N GLY A 104 -6.75 -10.46 21.12
CA GLY A 104 -6.26 -9.22 21.74
C GLY A 104 -4.78 -8.93 21.49
N LEU A 105 -4.13 -9.61 20.54
CA LEU A 105 -2.72 -9.38 20.21
C LEU A 105 -2.57 -8.24 19.20
N ARG A 106 -1.48 -7.48 19.32
CA ARG A 106 -1.14 -6.35 18.45
C ARG A 106 0.05 -6.69 17.53
N PRO A 107 0.13 -6.10 16.33
CA PRO A 107 1.31 -6.26 15.50
C PRO A 107 2.50 -5.52 16.13
N VAL A 108 3.64 -6.21 16.28
CA VAL A 108 4.88 -5.58 16.80
C VAL A 108 5.29 -4.41 15.91
N LYS A 109 5.18 -4.61 14.58
CA LYS A 109 5.42 -3.58 13.58
C LYS A 109 4.09 -3.02 13.09
N TYR A 110 3.59 -2.02 13.80
CA TYR A 110 2.27 -1.44 13.55
C TYR A 110 2.29 -0.23 12.59
N LEU A 111 3.46 0.33 12.26
CA LEU A 111 3.57 1.40 11.27
C LEU A 111 3.76 0.78 9.88
N LEU A 112 2.65 0.49 9.21
CA LEU A 112 2.64 -0.17 7.91
C LEU A 112 2.94 0.83 6.80
N LYS A 113 4.12 0.74 6.19
CA LYS A 113 4.55 1.59 5.09
C LYS A 113 4.40 0.86 3.75
N VAL A 114 3.65 1.44 2.81
CA VAL A 114 3.31 0.79 1.55
C VAL A 114 3.49 1.70 0.33
N PRO A 115 3.84 1.13 -0.83
CA PRO A 115 3.77 1.86 -2.09
C PRO A 115 2.30 2.09 -2.48
N ALA A 116 1.97 3.30 -2.91
CA ALA A 116 0.61 3.69 -3.25
C ALA A 116 0.53 4.56 -4.52
N VAL A 117 -0.60 4.43 -5.22
CA VAL A 117 -1.03 5.41 -6.22
C VAL A 117 -2.04 6.33 -5.55
N VAL A 118 -1.81 7.64 -5.60
CA VAL A 118 -2.73 8.62 -5.01
C VAL A 118 -3.43 9.39 -6.13
N SER A 119 -4.76 9.42 -6.11
CA SER A 119 -5.58 10.22 -7.02
C SER A 119 -6.27 11.33 -6.24
N LEU A 120 -6.16 12.55 -6.73
CA LEU A 120 -6.86 13.71 -6.20
C LEU A 120 -8.24 13.83 -6.84
N THR A 121 -9.28 14.03 -6.03
CA THR A 121 -10.62 14.37 -6.52
C THR A 121 -10.75 15.90 -6.54
N GLY A 122 -10.57 16.52 -7.71
CA GLY A 122 -10.89 17.93 -7.94
C GLY A 122 -9.70 18.89 -8.04
N ASP A 123 -9.81 19.84 -8.97
CA ASP A 123 -8.85 20.91 -9.22
C ASP A 123 -8.59 21.74 -7.95
N PHE A 124 -7.31 21.85 -7.60
CA PHE A 124 -6.80 22.69 -6.53
C PHE A 124 -7.18 24.16 -6.77
N THR A 125 -8.19 24.66 -6.04
CA THR A 125 -8.29 26.09 -5.75
C THR A 125 -8.16 26.24 -4.24
N GLY A 126 -6.93 26.45 -3.77
CA GLY A 126 -6.63 26.83 -2.40
C GLY A 126 -7.24 28.19 -2.08
N ASN A 127 -8.54 28.23 -1.78
CA ASN A 127 -9.21 29.38 -1.22
C ASN A 127 -9.36 29.14 0.28
N TYR A 128 -8.38 29.63 1.05
CA TYR A 128 -8.60 29.91 2.47
C TYR A 128 -9.63 31.03 2.57
N SER A 129 -10.92 30.70 2.66
CA SER A 129 -11.93 31.70 3.00
C SER A 129 -11.90 31.93 4.50
N THR A 130 -11.06 32.86 4.95
CA THR A 130 -11.19 33.47 6.29
C THR A 130 -12.45 34.33 6.30
N GLY A 131 -13.61 33.70 6.47
CA GLY A 131 -14.91 34.38 6.43
C GLY A 131 -15.95 33.57 7.16
N LEU A 132 -16.13 33.87 8.45
CA LEU A 132 -17.30 33.53 9.28
C LEU A 132 -17.61 32.02 9.40
N GLY A 133 -16.88 31.36 10.30
CA GLY A 133 -17.38 30.21 11.05
C GLY A 133 -17.58 28.91 10.27
N GLY A 134 -16.49 28.24 9.90
CA GLY A 134 -16.48 26.86 9.43
C GLY A 134 -15.39 26.61 8.40
N ASP A 135 -14.27 26.02 8.82
CA ASP A 135 -13.20 25.60 7.92
C ASP A 135 -13.67 24.40 7.08
N THR A 136 -14.23 24.66 5.91
CA THR A 136 -14.57 23.59 4.94
C THR A 136 -13.31 23.19 4.17
N LEU A 137 -12.47 22.36 4.80
CA LEU A 137 -11.33 21.69 4.16
C LEU A 137 -11.82 20.42 3.45
N ALA A 138 -12.58 20.56 2.36
CA ALA A 138 -13.11 19.40 1.64
C ALA A 138 -12.23 19.05 0.44
N SER A 139 -11.02 18.53 0.70
CA SER A 139 -10.24 17.78 -0.29
C SER A 139 -10.40 16.29 0.00
N GLU A 140 -10.89 15.54 -0.98
CA GLU A 140 -10.91 14.08 -0.95
C GLU A 140 -9.78 13.54 -1.82
N ILE A 141 -9.10 12.51 -1.33
CA ILE A 141 -8.09 11.76 -2.07
C ILE A 141 -8.42 10.27 -2.03
N HIS A 142 -8.02 9.57 -3.09
CA HIS A 142 -8.16 8.13 -3.21
C HIS A 142 -6.76 7.51 -3.22
N VAL A 143 -6.50 6.65 -2.25
CA VAL A 143 -5.22 5.95 -2.10
C VAL A 143 -5.43 4.50 -2.54
N PHE A 144 -4.73 4.10 -3.61
CA PHE A 144 -4.78 2.75 -4.16
C PHE A 144 -3.54 1.97 -3.75
N VAL A 145 -3.75 0.82 -3.10
CA VAL A 145 -2.70 -0.08 -2.61
C VAL A 145 -3.04 -1.52 -2.99
N THR A 146 -2.03 -2.40 -2.94
CA THR A 146 -2.21 -3.85 -3.08
C THR A 146 -3.22 -4.38 -2.07
N ASP A 147 -4.16 -5.23 -2.49
CA ASP A 147 -5.07 -5.95 -1.59
C ASP A 147 -4.41 -7.22 -1.06
N ASN A 148 -3.89 -7.18 0.17
CA ASN A 148 -3.27 -8.32 0.83
C ASN A 148 -3.59 -8.34 2.33
N ALA A 149 -3.05 -9.33 3.05
CA ALA A 149 -3.31 -9.48 4.48
C ALA A 149 -2.88 -8.27 5.32
N LYS A 150 -1.83 -7.55 4.92
CA LYS A 150 -1.32 -6.37 5.64
C LYS A 150 -2.22 -5.16 5.40
N THR A 151 -2.51 -4.83 4.15
CA THR A 151 -3.34 -3.66 3.81
C THR A 151 -4.80 -3.83 4.21
N ARG A 152 -5.32 -5.07 4.28
CA ARG A 152 -6.64 -5.36 4.86
C ARG A 152 -6.76 -5.03 6.34
N ARG A 153 -5.65 -4.84 7.06
CA ARG A 153 -5.68 -4.38 8.46
C ARG A 153 -6.20 -2.97 8.59
N VAL A 154 -5.99 -2.13 7.58
CA VAL A 154 -6.58 -0.79 7.56
C VAL A 154 -8.11 -0.89 7.63
N GLN A 155 -8.69 -1.81 6.84
CA GLN A 155 -10.13 -2.08 6.90
C GLN A 155 -10.56 -2.69 8.24
N ALA A 156 -9.76 -3.61 8.79
CA ALA A 156 -10.05 -4.23 10.09
C ALA A 156 -10.05 -3.20 11.23
N LEU A 157 -9.11 -2.26 11.22
CA LEU A 157 -9.00 -1.20 12.21
C LEU A 157 -10.24 -0.28 12.17
N LEU A 158 -10.66 0.13 10.97
CA LEU A 158 -11.91 0.88 10.77
C LEU A 158 -13.14 0.10 11.27
N GLN A 159 -13.19 -1.21 11.04
CA GLN A 159 -14.29 -2.06 11.51
C GLN A 159 -14.33 -2.23 13.04
N GLN A 160 -13.21 -2.05 13.72
CA GLN A 160 -13.14 -2.00 15.18
C GLN A 160 -13.60 -0.65 15.76
N GLY A 161 -13.91 0.33 14.90
CA GLY A 161 -14.34 1.66 15.31
C GLY A 161 -13.21 2.64 15.57
N ASN A 162 -11.97 2.27 15.24
CA ASN A 162 -10.81 3.13 15.33
C ASN A 162 -10.68 4.03 14.10
N GLU A 163 -10.11 5.22 14.29
CA GLU A 163 -9.80 6.13 13.19
C GLU A 163 -8.57 5.66 12.41
N VAL A 164 -8.55 5.89 11.10
CA VAL A 164 -7.34 5.71 10.29
C VAL A 164 -7.00 7.05 9.69
N GLN A 165 -5.81 7.55 10.02
CA GLN A 165 -5.31 8.82 9.51
C GLN A 165 -3.98 8.63 8.79
N ILE A 166 -3.73 9.48 7.79
CA ILE A 166 -2.45 9.54 7.07
C ILE A 166 -2.02 10.99 6.91
N VAL A 167 -0.71 11.20 6.80
CA VAL A 167 -0.13 12.49 6.44
C VAL A 167 0.34 12.42 5.01
N PHE A 168 -0.16 13.32 4.16
CA PHE A 168 0.21 13.35 2.76
C PHE A 168 0.25 14.79 2.25
N GLY A 169 1.33 15.17 1.55
CA GLY A 169 1.48 16.51 0.99
C GLY A 169 1.47 17.64 2.05
N GLY A 170 1.82 17.35 3.30
CA GLY A 170 1.78 18.32 4.41
C GLY A 170 0.41 18.50 5.06
N PHE A 171 -0.57 17.66 4.72
CA PHE A 171 -1.92 17.70 5.29
C PHE A 171 -2.28 16.40 5.99
N LEU A 172 -3.15 16.48 6.99
CA LEU A 172 -3.76 15.33 7.64
C LEU A 172 -5.02 14.92 6.90
N TYR A 173 -5.16 13.61 6.69
CA TYR A 173 -6.32 13.00 6.06
C TYR A 173 -6.86 11.88 6.94
N GLU A 174 -8.18 11.79 7.05
CA GLU A 174 -8.90 10.75 7.77
C GLU A 174 -9.63 9.84 6.78
N ALA A 175 -9.56 8.52 6.99
CA ALA A 175 -10.17 7.54 6.11
C ALA A 175 -11.70 7.54 6.30
N LEU A 176 -12.42 7.72 5.20
CA LEU A 176 -13.88 7.56 5.15
C LEU A 176 -14.31 6.11 4.98
N GLY A 177 -13.46 5.29 4.36
CA GLY A 177 -13.74 3.89 4.14
C GLY A 177 -12.80 3.21 3.16
N VAL A 178 -12.95 1.89 3.07
CA VAL A 178 -12.18 1.03 2.17
C VAL A 178 -13.13 0.34 1.20
N SER A 179 -12.77 0.33 -0.07
CA SER A 179 -13.51 -0.35 -1.13
C SER A 179 -12.61 -1.29 -1.93
N THR A 180 -13.17 -2.43 -2.32
CA THR A 180 -12.49 -3.44 -3.15
C THR A 180 -12.96 -3.31 -4.60
N VAL A 181 -12.97 -2.08 -5.14
CA VAL A 181 -13.53 -1.73 -6.47
C VAL A 181 -12.95 -2.62 -7.58
N SER A 182 -11.78 -3.20 -7.34
CA SER A 182 -11.12 -4.08 -8.27
C SER A 182 -10.37 -5.18 -7.53
N LYS A 183 -10.73 -6.44 -7.77
CA LYS A 183 -10.06 -7.61 -7.16
C LYS A 183 -8.54 -7.45 -7.22
N GLY A 184 -7.88 -7.45 -6.06
CA GLY A 184 -6.44 -7.30 -5.93
C GLY A 184 -5.93 -5.89 -5.61
N VAL A 185 -6.76 -4.84 -5.74
CA VAL A 185 -6.43 -3.47 -5.35
C VAL A 185 -7.43 -2.97 -4.32
N LEU A 186 -6.94 -2.45 -3.19
CA LEU A 186 -7.75 -1.70 -2.23
C LEU A 186 -7.71 -0.23 -2.58
N GLU A 187 -8.89 0.38 -2.57
CA GLU A 187 -9.06 1.81 -2.64
C GLU A 187 -9.51 2.31 -1.28
N ILE A 188 -8.72 3.19 -0.68
CA ILE A 188 -9.04 3.83 0.60
C ILE A 188 -9.35 5.28 0.31
N THR A 189 -10.56 5.71 0.64
CA THR A 189 -11.02 7.09 0.44
C THR A 189 -10.69 7.88 1.70
N PHE A 190 -10.07 9.03 1.50
CA PHE A 190 -9.59 9.90 2.55
C PHE A 190 -10.16 11.29 2.37
N LYS A 191 -10.47 11.96 3.48
CA LYS A 191 -10.89 13.36 3.51
C LYS A 191 -9.92 14.17 4.35
N GLN A 192 -9.55 15.33 3.85
CA GLN A 192 -8.70 16.25 4.58
C GLN A 192 -9.37 16.69 5.88
N THR A 193 -8.58 16.76 6.95
CA THR A 193 -8.99 17.25 8.26
C THR A 193 -7.99 18.30 8.77
N LEU A 194 -8.30 18.90 9.92
CA LEU A 194 -7.42 19.86 10.56
C LEU A 194 -6.19 19.14 11.13
N LEU A 195 -5.01 19.75 10.96
CA LEU A 195 -3.82 19.29 11.65
C LEU A 195 -4.04 19.34 13.17
N ASN A 196 -3.51 18.34 13.86
CA ASN A 196 -3.44 18.28 15.31
C ASN A 196 -1.96 18.28 15.75
N ASP A 197 -1.72 18.42 17.05
CA ASP A 197 -0.37 18.48 17.62
C ASP A 197 0.34 17.11 17.63
N SER A 198 -0.39 16.04 17.33
CA SER A 198 0.10 14.65 17.29
C SER A 198 0.52 14.19 15.89
N VAL A 199 0.59 15.09 14.89
CA VAL A 199 1.04 14.73 13.54
C VAL A 199 2.54 14.93 13.37
N ASP A 200 3.22 13.88 12.91
CA ASP A 200 4.60 13.94 12.45
C ASP A 200 4.65 14.20 10.94
N LEU A 201 4.76 15.49 10.58
CA LEU A 201 4.83 15.93 9.19
C LEU A 201 6.13 15.52 8.49
N GLU A 202 7.23 15.37 9.23
CA GLU A 202 8.54 15.04 8.66
C GLU A 202 8.58 13.58 8.22
N ASN A 203 8.04 12.68 9.03
CA ASN A 203 8.01 11.24 8.77
C ASN A 203 6.72 10.76 8.11
N GLY A 204 5.71 11.64 7.97
CA GLY A 204 4.44 11.34 7.33
C GLY A 204 3.57 10.40 8.15
N ILE A 205 3.55 10.56 9.48
CA ILE A 205 2.84 9.68 10.42
C ILE A 205 1.77 10.48 11.17
N ALA A 206 0.55 9.97 11.16
CA ALA A 206 -0.52 10.48 12.02
C ALA A 206 -0.54 9.68 13.33
N TRP A 207 -0.29 10.35 14.46
CA TRP A 207 -0.48 9.76 15.77
C TRP A 207 -1.84 10.15 16.34
N GLN A 208 -2.47 9.21 17.05
CA GLN A 208 -3.69 9.48 17.81
C GLN A 208 -3.40 10.03 19.21
N ASP A 209 -2.19 9.76 19.73
CA ASP A 209 -1.75 10.20 21.05
C ASP A 209 -0.88 11.46 20.94
N GLU A 210 -0.91 12.33 21.97
CA GLU A 210 -0.05 13.53 22.07
C GLU A 210 1.46 13.21 22.05
N TYR A 211 1.84 11.96 22.31
CA TYR A 211 3.24 11.53 22.37
C TYR A 211 3.47 10.31 21.46
N PHE A 212 4.49 10.40 20.60
CA PHE A 212 4.98 9.26 19.82
C PHE A 212 5.98 8.43 20.65
N PRO A 213 5.92 7.09 20.61
CA PRO A 213 6.86 6.23 21.35
C PRO A 213 8.32 6.43 20.92
N ASP A 214 9.28 6.43 21.84
CA ASP A 214 10.71 6.63 21.53
C ASP A 214 11.30 5.58 20.57
N ASP A 215 10.69 4.40 20.51
CA ASP A 215 11.11 3.25 19.69
C ASP A 215 10.29 3.12 18.39
N TRP A 216 9.53 4.14 18.00
CA TRP A 216 8.60 4.03 16.87
C TRP A 216 9.26 3.62 15.56
N GLN A 217 10.51 3.98 15.33
CA GLN A 217 11.24 3.62 14.11
C GLN A 217 11.41 2.10 13.99
N ASP A 218 11.55 1.38 15.10
CA ASP A 218 11.66 -0.08 15.12
C ASP A 218 10.31 -0.77 14.86
N ARG A 219 9.22 0.00 14.97
CA ARG A 219 7.83 -0.43 14.74
C ARG A 219 7.39 -0.29 13.28
N ILE A 220 8.28 0.14 12.38
CA ILE A 220 8.01 0.26 10.95
C ILE A 220 8.02 -1.12 10.27
N ASP A 221 6.91 -1.43 9.59
CA ASP A 221 6.79 -2.50 8.60
C ASP A 221 6.91 -1.90 7.19
N ASP A 222 8.11 -1.95 6.63
CA ASP A 222 8.45 -1.52 5.27
C ASP A 222 8.62 -2.70 4.30
N THR A 223 8.22 -3.90 4.70
CA THR A 223 8.48 -5.13 3.93
C THR A 223 7.85 -5.14 2.53
N MET A 224 6.79 -4.34 2.32
CA MET A 224 6.15 -4.15 1.01
C MET A 224 6.96 -3.26 0.05
N LEU A 225 7.95 -2.53 0.57
CA LEU A 225 8.91 -1.73 -0.20
C LEU A 225 10.22 -2.50 -0.46
N GLN A 226 10.45 -3.59 0.25
CA GLN A 226 11.68 -4.36 0.15
C GLN A 226 11.65 -5.40 -0.98
N VAL A 227 12.83 -5.76 -1.45
CA VAL A 227 13.05 -6.86 -2.39
C VAL A 227 13.91 -7.94 -1.72
N TYR A 228 13.62 -9.20 -2.05
CA TYR A 228 14.23 -10.38 -1.44
C TYR A 228 14.89 -11.23 -2.53
N PRO A 229 16.15 -10.95 -2.92
CA PRO A 229 16.84 -11.65 -4.01
C PRO A 229 17.00 -13.16 -3.78
N ASN A 230 16.97 -13.61 -2.53
CA ASN A 230 17.01 -15.03 -2.14
C ASN A 230 15.64 -15.72 -2.21
N GLY A 231 14.56 -14.99 -2.50
CA GLY A 231 13.20 -15.52 -2.61
C GLY A 231 12.53 -15.86 -1.27
N ILE A 232 13.04 -15.35 -0.14
CA ILE A 232 12.50 -15.65 1.19
C ILE A 232 11.90 -14.37 1.78
N LEU A 233 10.59 -14.40 2.04
CA LEU A 233 9.89 -13.32 2.74
C LEU A 233 10.05 -13.44 4.27
N PRO A 234 10.10 -12.33 5.00
CA PRO A 234 10.16 -12.33 6.46
C PRO A 234 8.84 -12.84 7.05
N VAL A 235 8.95 -13.54 8.18
CA VAL A 235 7.80 -13.95 8.99
C VAL A 235 7.41 -12.79 9.89
N GLU A 236 6.11 -12.60 10.08
CA GLU A 236 5.57 -11.55 10.93
C GLU A 236 5.53 -11.95 12.40
N GLU A 237 5.78 -10.97 13.28
CA GLU A 237 5.77 -11.11 14.74
C GLU A 237 4.59 -10.34 15.36
N LEU A 238 3.97 -10.93 16.40
CA LEU A 238 2.84 -10.37 17.16
C LEU A 238 3.23 -10.25 18.64
N GLU A 239 2.72 -9.23 19.32
CA GLU A 239 2.94 -9.00 20.75
C GLU A 239 1.63 -8.93 21.54
N VAL A 240 1.73 -9.23 22.83
CA VAL A 240 0.64 -9.00 23.80
C VAL A 240 0.67 -7.50 24.16
N PRO A 241 -0.48 -6.79 24.19
CA PRO A 241 -0.51 -5.42 24.66
C PRO A 241 0.07 -5.36 26.08
N GLU A 242 0.95 -4.41 26.36
CA GLU A 242 1.28 -4.11 27.75
C GLU A 242 -0.02 -3.61 28.41
N ASP A 243 -0.48 -4.29 29.46
CA ASP A 243 -1.59 -3.79 30.27
C ASP A 243 -1.25 -2.36 30.68
N ASP A 244 -2.14 -1.43 30.33
CA ASP A 244 -2.08 -0.05 30.78
C ASP A 244 -2.03 -0.09 32.31
N ASN A 245 -0.80 0.00 32.86
CA ASN A 245 -0.50 -0.15 34.29
C ASN A 245 -0.91 1.13 35.04
N GLY A 246 -2.09 1.63 34.70
CA GLY A 246 -2.84 2.66 35.38
C GLY A 246 -3.28 2.18 36.75
N GLY A 247 -2.36 2.26 37.70
CA GLY A 247 -2.69 2.94 38.95
C GLY A 247 -2.91 2.09 40.21
N TRP A 248 -2.16 2.53 41.22
CA TRP A 248 -2.50 2.55 42.65
C TRP A 248 -2.38 1.25 43.44
N GLY A 249 -1.50 1.32 44.45
CA GLY A 249 -1.16 0.20 45.29
C GLY A 249 -2.30 -0.29 46.17
N SER A 250 -2.15 -1.56 46.57
CA SER A 250 -2.72 -2.06 47.82
C SER A 250 -1.67 -2.96 48.44
N SER A 251 -0.97 -2.40 49.43
CA SER A 251 -0.32 -3.17 50.48
C SER A 251 -1.40 -3.93 51.25
N GLY A 252 -1.73 -5.13 50.79
CA GLY A 252 -2.57 -6.08 51.48
C GLY A 252 -1.75 -6.92 52.46
N SER A 253 -1.52 -6.39 53.66
CA SER A 253 -1.14 -7.18 54.83
C SER A 253 -2.28 -8.10 55.21
N TRP A 254 -2.10 -9.42 55.15
CA TRP A 254 -2.93 -10.39 55.87
C TRP A 254 -2.12 -11.64 56.25
N GLY A 255 -2.14 -11.94 57.56
CA GLY A 255 -1.98 -13.30 58.11
C GLY A 255 -0.63 -13.62 58.69
#